data_AF-A0A7X2STA4-F1
#
_entry.id   AF-A0A7X2STA4-F1
#
_cell.length_a   1.000
_cell.length_b   1.000
_cell.length_c   1.000
_cell.angle_alpha   90.00
_cell.angle_beta   90.00
_cell.angle_gamma   90.00
#
_symmetry.space_group_name_H-M   'P 1'
#
loop_
_entity.id
_entity.type
_entity.pdbx_description
1 polymer ?
#
loop_
_entity_poly.entity_id
_entity_poly.type
_entity_poly.pdbx_seq_one_letter_code
_entity_poly.pdbx_strand_id
1 'polypeptide(L)'
;MKELSKYKMGEFWNKLLSAVAMAIVVAVTPGAIISPFITGLAKHSAFWETILNASNLSMYIVPVAAGVLAAGEFGFNRIEKASVALASLVGSGAVAFDKGSWVLVGMGDLINTILVIAVAIVAVFLTRDFVGSFS
;
A
#
# COMPACT_ATOMS: atom_id res chain seq x y z
N MET A 1 -20.01 -8.76 -11.37
CA MET A 1 -20.26 -9.86 -10.37
C MET A 1 -19.79 -11.28 -10.78
N LYS A 2 -19.86 -11.69 -12.06
CA LYS A 2 -19.44 -13.05 -12.51
C LYS A 2 -17.95 -13.37 -12.28
N GLU A 3 -17.09 -12.35 -12.30
CA GLU A 3 -15.65 -12.49 -12.02
C GLU A 3 -15.36 -12.62 -10.52
N LEU A 4 -16.12 -11.90 -9.67
CA LEU A 4 -15.98 -11.98 -8.21
C LEU A 4 -16.41 -13.36 -7.67
N SER A 5 -17.45 -13.95 -8.26
CA SER A 5 -17.95 -15.29 -7.87
C SER A 5 -17.00 -16.43 -8.23
N LYS A 6 -15.92 -16.18 -9.02
CA LYS A 6 -14.88 -17.18 -9.27
C LYS A 6 -14.02 -17.42 -8.04
N TYR A 7 -13.87 -16.42 -7.17
CA TYR A 7 -13.07 -16.55 -5.96
C TYR A 7 -13.95 -17.01 -4.80
N LYS A 8 -13.59 -18.13 -4.16
CA LYS A 8 -14.16 -18.47 -2.86
C LYS A 8 -13.73 -17.42 -1.84
N MET A 9 -14.55 -17.13 -0.84
CA MET A 9 -14.21 -16.12 0.20
C MET A 9 -12.86 -16.39 0.85
N GLY A 10 -12.51 -17.66 1.13
CA GLY A 10 -11.19 -18.02 1.67
C GLY A 10 -10.04 -17.73 0.70
N GLU A 11 -10.24 -17.92 -0.60
CA GLU A 11 -9.22 -17.63 -1.62
C GLU A 11 -9.02 -16.12 -1.80
N PHE A 12 -10.11 -15.34 -1.75
CA PHE A 12 -10.06 -13.88 -1.77
C PHE A 12 -9.20 -13.35 -0.63
N TRP A 13 -9.48 -13.78 0.61
CA TRP A 13 -8.72 -13.33 1.77
C TRP A 13 -7.27 -13.80 1.73
N ASN A 14 -7.00 -15.04 1.30
CA ASN A 14 -5.62 -15.53 1.17
C ASN A 14 -4.81 -14.71 0.16
N LYS A 15 -5.38 -14.39 -1.01
CA LYS A 15 -4.74 -13.53 -2.02
C LYS A 15 -4.47 -12.13 -1.48
N LEU A 16 -5.47 -11.52 -0.85
CA LEU A 16 -5.35 -10.19 -0.25
C LEU A 16 -4.26 -10.15 0.83
N LEU A 17 -4.33 -11.06 1.79
CA LEU A 17 -3.39 -11.13 2.91
C LEU A 17 -1.97 -11.46 2.44
N SER A 18 -1.82 -12.36 1.47
CA SER A 18 -0.52 -12.67 0.87
C SER A 18 0.09 -11.46 0.16
N ALA A 19 -0.70 -10.72 -0.61
CA ALA A 19 -0.24 -9.50 -1.28
C ALA A 19 0.16 -8.39 -0.30
N VAL A 20 -0.62 -8.19 0.77
CA VAL A 20 -0.32 -7.22 1.83
C VAL A 20 0.96 -7.63 2.57
N ALA A 21 1.13 -8.91 2.89
CA ALA A 21 2.35 -9.42 3.53
C ALA A 21 3.58 -9.17 2.64
N MET A 22 3.50 -9.41 1.33
CA MET A 22 4.57 -9.09 0.39
C MET A 22 4.87 -7.58 0.35
N ALA A 23 3.84 -6.73 0.35
CA ALA A 23 4.01 -5.28 0.34
C ALA A 23 4.77 -4.77 1.57
N ILE A 24 4.45 -5.29 2.75
CA ILE A 24 5.13 -4.95 4.01
C ILE A 24 6.61 -5.33 3.93
N VAL A 25 6.92 -6.55 3.46
CA VAL A 25 8.30 -7.00 3.32
C VAL A 25 9.07 -6.08 2.38
N VAL A 26 8.52 -5.79 1.20
CA VAL A 26 9.17 -4.93 0.19
C VAL A 26 9.40 -3.51 0.71
N ALA A 27 8.46 -2.95 1.47
CA ALA A 27 8.56 -1.58 1.97
C ALA A 27 9.50 -1.43 3.17
N VAL A 28 9.61 -2.44 4.03
CA VAL A 28 10.46 -2.40 5.24
C VAL A 28 11.91 -2.80 4.94
N THR A 29 12.13 -3.67 3.96
CA THR A 29 13.46 -4.21 3.63
C THR A 29 14.52 -3.14 3.34
N PRO A 30 14.26 -2.09 2.53
CA PRO A 30 15.28 -1.07 2.22
C PRO A 30 15.76 -0.33 3.48
N GLY A 31 14.83 0.12 4.33
CA GLY A 31 15.16 0.77 5.59
C GLY A 31 15.91 -0.17 6.55
N ALA A 32 15.48 -1.43 6.64
CA ALA A 32 16.10 -2.42 7.52
C ALA A 32 17.53 -2.81 7.09
N ILE A 33 17.82 -2.84 5.79
CA ILE A 33 19.16 -3.13 5.28
C ILE A 33 20.05 -1.89 5.41
N ILE A 34 19.56 -0.71 5.02
CA ILE A 34 20.41 0.49 4.92
C ILE A 34 20.66 1.13 6.29
N SER A 35 19.67 1.14 7.19
CA SER A 35 19.77 1.83 8.48
C SER A 35 20.92 1.34 9.37
N PRO A 36 21.20 0.04 9.51
CA PRO A 36 22.32 -0.46 10.33
C PRO A 36 23.70 -0.06 9.80
N PHE A 37 23.88 0.00 8.47
CA PHE A 37 25.15 0.43 7.87
C PHE A 37 25.35 1.94 8.01
N ILE A 38 24.26 2.72 7.88
CA ILE A 38 24.35 4.19 7.87
C ILE A 38 24.31 4.79 9.28
N THR A 39 23.65 4.17 10.26
CA THR A 39 23.57 4.70 11.65
C THR A 39 24.94 4.94 12.28
N GLY A 40 25.94 4.11 11.96
CA GLY A 40 27.33 4.31 12.41
C GLY A 40 28.00 5.54 11.79
N LEU A 41 27.73 5.81 10.50
CA LEU A 41 28.30 6.92 9.73
C LEU A 41 27.50 8.23 9.89
N ALA A 42 26.22 8.15 10.22
CA ALA A 42 25.32 9.28 10.45
C ALA A 42 25.76 10.18 11.61
N LYS A 43 26.52 9.64 12.57
CA LYS A 43 27.09 10.41 13.69
C LYS A 43 28.15 11.44 13.27
N HIS A 44 28.63 11.42 12.02
CA HIS A 44 29.75 12.26 11.57
C HIS A 44 29.38 13.28 10.49
N SER A 45 28.22 13.19 9.83
CA SER A 45 27.82 14.17 8.80
C SER A 45 26.32 14.18 8.53
N ALA A 46 25.74 15.38 8.38
CA ALA A 46 24.34 15.62 8.02
C ALA A 46 23.93 14.98 6.67
N PHE A 47 24.90 14.68 5.81
CA PHE A 47 24.67 13.96 4.55
C PHE A 47 24.12 12.54 4.79
N TRP A 48 24.70 11.80 5.75
CA TRP A 48 24.30 10.43 6.07
C TRP A 48 22.95 10.37 6.80
N GLU A 49 22.64 11.40 7.59
CA GLU A 49 21.32 11.57 8.21
C GLU A 49 20.20 11.76 7.17
N THR A 50 20.48 12.49 6.10
CA THR A 50 19.55 12.67 4.98
C THR A 50 19.26 11.34 4.27
N ILE A 51 20.29 10.51 4.04
CA ILE A 51 20.13 9.19 3.42
C ILE A 51 19.37 8.23 4.33
N LEU A 52 19.59 8.30 5.65
CA LEU A 52 18.87 7.50 6.62
C LEU A 52 17.38 7.87 6.64
N ASN A 53 17.05 9.16 6.62
CA ASN A 53 15.68 9.63 6.50
C ASN A 53 15.04 9.18 5.18
N ALA A 54 15.75 9.28 4.06
CA ALA A 54 15.27 8.81 2.76
C ALA A 54 15.00 7.30 2.74
N SER A 55 15.80 6.52 3.46
CA SER A 55 15.62 5.06 3.57
C SER A 55 14.38 4.69 4.39
N ASN A 56 14.01 5.51 5.37
CA ASN A 56 12.80 5.32 6.18
C ASN A 56 11.53 5.83 5.49
N LEU A 57 11.65 6.63 4.41
CA LEU A 57 10.49 7.10 3.65
C LEU A 57 9.70 5.95 2.99
N SER A 58 10.34 4.81 2.72
CA SER A 58 9.69 3.67 2.08
C SER A 58 8.50 3.13 2.88
N MET A 59 8.49 3.31 4.20
CA MET A 59 7.42 2.84 5.08
C MET A 59 6.11 3.61 4.90
N TYR A 60 6.14 4.88 4.48
CA TYR A 60 4.91 5.66 4.26
C TYR A 60 4.12 5.21 3.03
N ILE A 61 4.74 4.44 2.14
CA ILE A 61 4.17 4.00 0.86
C ILE A 61 3.66 2.55 0.95
N VAL A 62 3.80 1.89 2.12
CA VAL A 62 3.25 0.55 2.37
C VAL A 62 1.79 0.39 1.92
N PRO A 63 0.84 1.28 2.30
CA PRO A 63 -0.56 1.09 1.92
C PRO A 63 -0.76 1.17 0.40
N VAL A 64 0.02 2.02 -0.29
CA VAL A 64 0.02 2.10 -1.76
C VAL A 64 0.52 0.80 -2.37
N ALA A 65 1.68 0.29 -1.90
CA ALA A 65 2.24 -0.97 -2.37
C ALA A 65 1.29 -2.15 -2.14
N ALA A 66 0.66 -2.20 -0.97
CA ALA A 66 -0.34 -3.20 -0.61
C ALA A 66 -1.54 -3.14 -1.56
N GLY A 67 -2.06 -1.95 -1.88
CA GLY A 67 -3.16 -1.78 -2.82
C GLY A 67 -2.81 -2.22 -4.25
N VAL A 68 -1.61 -1.87 -4.74
CA VAL A 68 -1.15 -2.27 -6.09
C VAL A 68 -0.98 -3.78 -6.19
N LEU A 69 -0.31 -4.40 -5.21
CA LEU A 69 -0.04 -5.84 -5.23
C LEU A 69 -1.34 -6.64 -5.05
N ALA A 70 -2.22 -6.21 -4.14
CA ALA A 70 -3.51 -6.86 -3.94
C ALA A 70 -4.36 -6.79 -5.20
N ALA A 71 -4.50 -5.61 -5.82
CA ALA A 71 -5.20 -5.47 -7.10
C ALA A 71 -4.56 -6.32 -8.22
N GLY A 72 -3.23 -6.51 -8.17
CA GLY A 72 -2.50 -7.42 -9.05
C GLY A 72 -2.97 -8.88 -8.95
N GLU A 73 -3.23 -9.38 -7.75
CA GLU A 73 -3.68 -10.76 -7.51
C GLU A 73 -5.07 -11.07 -8.09
N PHE A 74 -5.87 -10.03 -8.35
CA PHE A 74 -7.22 -10.11 -8.92
C PHE A 74 -7.27 -9.75 -10.42
N GLY A 75 -6.11 -9.58 -11.08
CA GLY A 75 -6.04 -9.36 -12.52
C GLY A 75 -6.57 -7.98 -12.97
N PHE A 76 -6.52 -6.98 -12.10
CA PHE A 76 -6.97 -5.62 -12.41
C PHE A 76 -6.08 -4.93 -13.45
N ASN A 77 -6.63 -4.01 -14.24
CA ASN A 77 -5.86 -3.20 -15.19
C ASN A 77 -5.08 -2.08 -14.47
N ARG A 78 -4.17 -1.40 -15.18
CA ARG A 78 -3.30 -0.34 -14.62
C ARG A 78 -4.09 0.77 -13.90
N ILE A 79 -5.23 1.19 -14.47
CA ILE A 79 -6.08 2.24 -13.89
C ILE A 79 -6.74 1.75 -12.59
N GLU A 80 -7.26 0.53 -12.59
CA GLU A 80 -7.89 -0.09 -11.42
C GLU A 80 -6.87 -0.28 -10.28
N LYS A 81 -5.66 -0.78 -10.60
CA LYS A 81 -4.57 -0.91 -9.62
C LYS A 81 -4.19 0.44 -9.00
N ALA A 82 -4.03 1.48 -9.83
CA ALA A 82 -3.72 2.82 -9.35
C ALA A 82 -4.84 3.37 -8.45
N SER A 83 -6.11 3.11 -8.81
CA SER A 83 -7.27 3.55 -8.04
C SER A 83 -7.34 2.88 -6.66
N VAL A 84 -7.14 1.55 -6.60
CA VAL A 84 -7.09 0.81 -5.33
C VAL A 84 -5.91 1.27 -4.47
N ALA A 85 -4.76 1.57 -5.09
CA ALA A 85 -3.58 2.06 -4.38
C ALA A 85 -3.81 3.44 -3.74
N LEU A 86 -4.46 4.36 -4.45
CA LEU A 86 -4.82 5.68 -3.93
C LEU A 86 -5.90 5.58 -2.85
N ALA A 87 -6.90 4.73 -3.04
CA ALA A 87 -7.92 4.47 -2.03
C ALA A 87 -7.31 3.92 -0.74
N SER A 88 -6.36 2.99 -0.87
CA SER A 88 -5.60 2.43 0.25
C SER A 88 -4.79 3.50 1.00
N LEU A 89 -4.11 4.40 0.29
CA LEU A 89 -3.36 5.50 0.94
C LEU A 89 -4.26 6.40 1.78
N VAL A 90 -5.37 6.86 1.21
CA VAL A 90 -6.31 7.76 1.89
C VAL A 90 -7.03 7.04 3.03
N GLY A 91 -7.43 5.78 2.81
CA GLY A 91 -8.19 5.02 3.79
C GLY A 91 -7.36 4.39 4.90
N SER A 92 -6.07 4.09 4.68
CA SER A 92 -5.17 3.44 5.65
C SER A 92 -4.93 4.22 6.95
N GLY A 93 -5.24 5.52 6.98
CA GLY A 93 -4.87 6.42 8.06
C GLY A 93 -3.38 6.78 8.07
N ALA A 94 -2.63 6.46 7.01
CA ALA A 94 -1.25 6.90 6.85
C ALA A 94 -1.13 8.42 6.64
N VAL A 95 -2.18 9.05 6.10
CA VAL A 95 -2.27 10.50 5.94
C VAL A 95 -3.23 11.05 6.99
N ALA A 96 -2.73 11.90 7.88
CA ALA A 96 -3.57 12.63 8.84
C ALA A 96 -3.64 14.10 8.45
N PHE A 97 -4.76 14.72 8.80
CA PHE A 97 -4.93 16.16 8.70
C PHE A 97 -4.63 16.78 10.06
N ASP A 98 -3.43 17.36 10.21
CA ASP A 98 -3.03 18.07 11.43
C ASP A 98 -2.84 19.56 11.11
N LYS A 99 -3.50 20.42 11.90
CA LYS A 99 -3.31 21.88 11.89
C LYS A 99 -3.36 22.53 10.50
N GLY A 100 -4.23 22.08 9.61
CA GLY A 100 -4.42 22.66 8.28
C GLY A 100 -3.49 22.12 7.19
N SER A 101 -2.64 21.13 7.51
CA SER A 101 -1.77 20.45 6.55
C SER A 101 -2.03 18.95 6.53
N TRP A 102 -1.91 18.35 5.34
CA TRP A 102 -1.81 16.90 5.20
C TRP A 102 -0.39 16.47 5.60
N VAL A 103 -0.30 15.58 6.59
CA VAL A 103 0.97 15.02 7.07
C VAL A 103 0.94 13.50 6.92
N LEU A 104 2.04 12.93 6.44
CA LEU A 104 2.23 11.49 6.47
C LEU A 104 2.76 11.09 7.84
N VAL A 105 1.94 10.35 8.59
CA VAL A 105 2.21 10.04 10.01
C VAL A 105 2.84 8.66 10.18
N GLY A 106 2.84 7.82 9.14
CA GLY A 106 3.50 6.52 9.17
C GLY A 106 3.05 5.57 8.06
N MET A 107 3.22 4.28 8.32
CA MET A 107 2.72 3.16 7.51
C MET A 107 1.18 3.11 7.43
N GLY A 108 0.48 3.83 8.32
CA GLY A 108 -0.96 3.67 8.54
C GLY A 108 -1.26 2.44 9.41
N ASP A 109 -2.54 2.23 9.69
CA ASP A 109 -3.00 1.01 10.38
C ASP A 109 -3.17 -0.11 9.36
N LEU A 110 -2.44 -1.22 9.56
CA LEU A 110 -2.48 -2.37 8.67
C LEU A 110 -3.87 -3.01 8.60
N ILE A 111 -4.62 -3.05 9.70
CA ILE A 111 -5.96 -3.62 9.73
C ILE A 111 -6.89 -2.76 8.86
N ASN A 112 -6.82 -1.44 9.04
CA ASN A 112 -7.61 -0.51 8.25
C ASN A 112 -7.24 -0.57 6.76
N THR A 113 -5.95 -0.66 6.46
CA THR A 113 -5.43 -0.82 5.09
C THR A 113 -6.02 -2.07 4.42
N ILE A 114 -6.00 -3.22 5.11
CA ILE A 114 -6.57 -4.47 4.59
C ILE A 114 -8.06 -4.32 4.31
N LEU A 115 -8.82 -3.72 5.24
CA LEU A 115 -10.26 -3.51 5.09
C LEU A 115 -10.59 -2.58 3.92
N VAL A 116 -9.86 -1.46 3.81
CA VAL A 116 -10.03 -0.49 2.72
C VAL A 116 -9.72 -1.13 1.37
N ILE A 117 -8.62 -1.88 1.27
CA ILE A 117 -8.28 -2.59 0.03
C ILE A 117 -9.36 -3.63 -0.31
N ALA A 118 -9.86 -4.39 0.66
CA ALA A 118 -10.93 -5.35 0.44
C ALA A 118 -12.19 -4.68 -0.13
N VAL A 119 -12.61 -3.56 0.48
CA VAL A 119 -13.76 -2.77 0.02
C VAL A 119 -13.50 -2.18 -1.36
N ALA A 120 -12.31 -1.64 -1.61
CA ALA A 120 -11.93 -1.06 -2.89
C ALA A 120 -11.93 -2.11 -4.01
N ILE A 121 -11.44 -3.32 -3.76
CA ILE A 121 -11.47 -4.43 -4.73
C ILE A 121 -12.92 -4.79 -5.08
N VAL A 122 -13.79 -4.93 -4.07
CA VAL A 122 -15.22 -5.21 -4.29
C VAL A 122 -15.88 -4.07 -5.08
N ALA A 123 -15.59 -2.82 -4.73
CA ALA A 123 -16.10 -1.66 -5.44
C ALA A 123 -15.66 -1.64 -6.91
N VAL A 124 -14.38 -1.92 -7.21
CA VAL A 124 -13.88 -2.02 -8.59
C VAL A 124 -14.61 -3.11 -9.36
N PHE A 125 -14.77 -4.30 -8.78
CA PHE A 125 -15.52 -5.39 -9.43
C PHE A 125 -17.01 -5.07 -9.68
N LEU A 126 -17.61 -4.18 -8.89
CA LEU A 126 -18.98 -3.69 -9.11
C LEU A 126 -19.03 -2.64 -10.21
N THR A 127 -18.06 -1.72 -10.25
CA THR A 127 -18.06 -0.62 -11.20
C THR A 127 -17.53 -1.03 -12.57
N ARG A 128 -16.65 -2.04 -12.65
CA ARG A 128 -15.97 -2.46 -13.88
C ARG A 128 -16.93 -2.79 -15.04
N ASP A 129 -18.09 -3.35 -14.73
CA ASP A 129 -19.14 -3.62 -15.72
C ASP A 129 -19.77 -2.32 -16.30
N PHE A 130 -19.72 -1.20 -15.56
CA PHE A 130 -20.23 0.12 -15.95
C PHE A 130 -19.16 1.03 -16.57
N VAL A 131 -17.90 0.92 -16.14
CA VAL A 131 -16.79 1.77 -16.61
C VAL A 131 -16.15 1.23 -17.90
N GLY A 132 -16.84 0.36 -18.64
CA GLY A 132 -16.33 -0.53 -19.70
C GLY A 132 -15.50 0.07 -20.85
N SER A 133 -15.29 1.40 -20.90
CA SER A 133 -14.34 2.09 -21.79
C SER A 133 -12.94 2.32 -21.19
N PHE A 134 -12.77 2.14 -19.87
CA PHE A 134 -11.52 2.41 -19.14
C PHE A 134 -10.95 1.19 -18.40
N SER A 135 -11.65 0.04 -18.47
CA SER A 135 -11.19 -1.25 -17.93
C SER A 135 -10.27 -1.98 -18.89
#